data_AF-A0A931SCM7-F1
#
_entry.id   AF-A0A931SCM7-F1
#
_cell.length_a   1.000
_cell.length_b   1.000
_cell.length_c   1.000
_cell.angle_alpha   90.00
_cell.angle_beta   90.00
_cell.angle_gamma   90.00
#
_symmetry.space_group_name_H-M   'P 1'
#
loop_
_entity.id
_entity.type
_entity.pdbx_description
1 polymer ?
#
loop_
_entity_poly.entity_id
_entity_poly.type
_entity_poly.pdbx_seq_one_letter_code
_entity_poly.pdbx_strand_id
1 'polypeptide(L)'
;MSKSIKEFYLKNGRIPLKRENLHYHAARLRFGSWNKAILAAGLNPNPVKFANKYLARDGHLCDSMAEKIIDDWFSEKGVKHKRNIKYPGNPKLTVDFVTKHHWIEFFGLFGEIKDYDALVREKQKLARKYKLPLVELYPKDLFPVSRLPEKLLG
;
A
#
# COMPACT_ATOMS: atom_id res chain seq x y z
N MET A 1 19.63 11.05 -11.25
CA MET A 1 18.94 10.82 -12.53
C MET A 1 17.44 10.77 -12.31
N SER A 2 16.72 11.68 -12.97
CA SER A 2 15.27 11.65 -13.09
C SER A 2 14.87 10.38 -13.85
N LYS A 3 14.05 9.50 -13.26
CA LYS A 3 13.57 8.30 -13.95
C LYS A 3 12.28 8.61 -14.68
N SER A 4 12.25 8.32 -15.99
CA SER A 4 11.02 8.39 -16.76
C SER A 4 10.00 7.34 -16.27
N ILE A 5 8.71 7.54 -16.55
CA ILE A 5 7.64 6.57 -16.21
C ILE A 5 7.98 5.18 -16.79
N LYS A 6 8.54 5.16 -18.01
CA LYS A 6 8.92 3.94 -18.73
C LYS A 6 10.09 3.21 -18.06
N GLU A 7 11.14 3.92 -17.65
CA GLU A 7 12.25 3.34 -16.89
C GLU A 7 11.80 2.75 -15.55
N PHE A 8 10.90 3.46 -14.85
CA PHE A 8 10.34 2.93 -13.60
C PHE A 8 9.56 1.64 -13.86
N TYR A 9 8.74 1.61 -14.91
CA TYR A 9 7.97 0.43 -15.29
C TYR A 9 8.87 -0.75 -15.65
N LEU A 10 9.89 -0.55 -16.48
CA LEU A 10 10.86 -1.59 -16.85
C LEU A 10 11.60 -2.16 -15.65
N LYS A 11 11.92 -1.31 -14.66
CA LYS A 11 12.63 -1.76 -13.45
C LYS A 11 11.73 -2.48 -12.45
N ASN A 12 10.48 -2.03 -12.28
CA ASN A 12 9.63 -2.46 -11.16
C ASN A 12 8.39 -3.27 -11.61
N GLY A 13 8.17 -3.43 -12.91
CA GLY A 13 7.00 -4.12 -13.47
C GLY A 13 5.67 -3.41 -13.21
N ARG A 14 5.69 -2.14 -12.81
CA ARG A 14 4.49 -1.37 -12.41
C ARG A 14 4.64 0.12 -12.64
N ILE A 15 3.52 0.83 -12.65
CA ILE A 15 3.48 2.30 -12.72
C ILE A 15 3.91 2.89 -11.36
N PRO A 16 4.71 3.98 -11.34
CA PRO A 16 5.08 4.65 -10.10
C PRO A 16 3.86 5.33 -9.46
N LEU A 17 3.77 5.27 -8.13
CA LEU A 17 2.80 6.04 -7.37
C LEU A 17 3.16 7.52 -7.37
N LYS A 18 2.18 8.38 -7.06
CA LYS A 18 2.34 9.85 -6.98
C LYS A 18 3.57 10.26 -6.14
N ARG A 19 3.82 9.56 -5.04
CA ARG A 19 4.93 9.85 -4.10
C ARG A 19 6.27 9.27 -4.54
N GLU A 20 6.28 8.38 -5.53
CA GLU A 20 7.50 7.77 -6.08
C GLU A 20 8.02 8.51 -7.31
N ASN A 21 7.13 9.21 -8.03
CA ASN A 21 7.53 10.00 -9.19
C ASN A 21 7.73 11.47 -8.81
N LEU A 22 8.99 11.87 -8.70
CA LEU A 22 9.42 13.27 -8.57
C LEU A 22 8.82 14.19 -9.65
N HIS A 23 8.46 13.64 -10.81
CA HIS A 23 7.90 14.39 -11.94
C HIS A 23 6.38 14.30 -12.06
N TYR A 24 5.67 13.86 -11.02
CA TYR A 24 4.21 13.77 -11.04
C TYR A 24 3.56 15.09 -11.50
N HIS A 25 4.00 16.22 -10.94
CA HIS A 25 3.48 17.54 -11.31
C HIS A 25 3.84 17.93 -12.75
N ALA A 26 5.10 17.74 -13.16
CA ALA A 26 5.55 18.04 -14.52
C ALA A 26 4.81 17.19 -15.59
N ALA A 27 4.58 15.91 -15.30
CA ALA A 27 3.80 15.01 -16.15
C ALA A 27 2.34 15.49 -16.29
N ARG A 28 1.71 15.94 -15.20
CA ARG A 28 0.36 16.50 -15.26
C ARG A 28 0.29 17.81 -16.05
N LEU A 29 1.26 18.70 -15.88
CA LEU A 29 1.32 19.96 -16.62
C LEU A 29 1.45 19.72 -18.13
N ARG A 30 2.30 18.75 -18.52
CA ARG A 30 2.55 18.45 -19.94
C ARG A 30 1.43 17.67 -20.62
N PHE A 31 0.82 16.71 -19.93
CA PHE A 31 -0.16 15.77 -20.52
C PHE A 31 -1.60 16.02 -20.05
N GLY A 32 -1.83 17.02 -19.21
CA GLY A 32 -3.13 17.37 -18.62
C GLY A 32 -3.55 16.50 -17.43
N SER A 33 -3.18 15.21 -17.40
CA SER A 33 -3.44 14.32 -16.25
C SER A 33 -2.39 13.23 -16.10
N TRP A 34 -2.33 12.61 -14.92
CA TRP A 34 -1.42 11.49 -14.65
C TRP A 34 -1.75 10.28 -15.52
N ASN A 35 -3.03 9.95 -15.70
CA ASN A 35 -3.45 8.87 -16.58
C ASN A 35 -3.09 9.14 -18.04
N LYS A 36 -3.23 10.39 -18.51
CA LYS A 36 -2.79 10.78 -19.86
C LYS A 36 -1.27 10.66 -20.02
N ALA A 37 -0.49 11.01 -18.99
CA ALA A 37 0.96 10.82 -19.00
C ALA A 37 1.37 9.34 -19.05
N ILE A 38 0.64 8.45 -18.36
CA ILE A 38 0.87 7.00 -18.41
C ILE A 38 0.52 6.44 -19.80
N LEU A 39 -0.63 6.84 -20.37
CA LEU A 39 -1.03 6.46 -21.73
C LEU A 39 0.01 6.93 -22.77
N ALA A 40 0.49 8.17 -22.64
CA ALA A 40 1.54 8.71 -23.51
C ALA A 40 2.88 7.97 -23.36
N ALA A 41 3.12 7.30 -22.23
CA ALA A 41 4.27 6.43 -22.03
C ALA A 41 4.09 5.02 -22.62
N GLY A 42 2.94 4.73 -23.24
CA GLY A 42 2.60 3.42 -23.81
C GLY A 42 2.17 2.40 -22.76
N LEU A 43 1.71 2.85 -21.59
CA LEU A 43 1.29 1.99 -20.49
C LEU A 43 -0.22 2.14 -20.23
N ASN A 44 -0.84 1.10 -19.69
CA ASN A 44 -2.23 1.15 -19.27
C ASN A 44 -2.35 1.81 -17.89
N PRO A 45 -3.02 2.96 -17.75
CA PRO A 45 -3.23 3.59 -16.46
C PRO A 45 -3.97 2.64 -15.52
N ASN A 46 -3.67 2.74 -14.22
CA ASN A 46 -4.36 1.93 -13.22
C ASN A 46 -5.87 2.15 -13.41
N PRO A 47 -6.66 1.07 -13.65
CA PRO A 47 -8.09 1.21 -13.82
C PRO A 47 -8.70 1.80 -12.55
N VAL A 48 -9.91 2.34 -12.71
CA VAL A 48 -10.71 2.96 -11.65
C VAL A 48 -10.52 2.21 -10.32
N LYS A 49 -10.33 2.97 -9.23
CA LYS A 49 -10.30 2.44 -7.86
C LYS A 49 -11.34 1.31 -7.79
N PHE A 50 -10.94 0.11 -7.36
CA PHE A 50 -11.78 -1.09 -7.22
C PHE A 50 -11.95 -2.06 -8.40
N ALA A 51 -11.41 -1.80 -9.60
CA ALA A 51 -11.67 -2.69 -10.75
C ALA A 51 -10.89 -4.02 -10.77
N ASN A 52 -9.70 -4.10 -10.17
CA ASN A 52 -8.89 -5.33 -10.15
C ASN A 52 -8.25 -5.54 -8.76
N LYS A 53 -8.42 -6.74 -8.19
CA LYS A 53 -7.58 -7.22 -7.07
C LYS A 53 -6.17 -7.50 -7.60
N TYR A 54 -5.17 -7.30 -6.76
CA TYR A 54 -3.78 -7.55 -7.08
C TYR A 54 -3.38 -8.94 -6.56
N LEU A 55 -3.03 -9.88 -7.44
CA LEU A 55 -2.58 -11.20 -7.02
C LEU A 55 -1.12 -11.14 -6.55
N ALA A 56 -0.88 -11.43 -5.26
CA ALA A 56 0.44 -11.54 -4.66
C ALA A 56 1.14 -12.86 -5.03
N ARG A 57 2.45 -12.95 -4.77
CA ARG A 57 3.28 -14.12 -5.13
C ARG A 57 2.83 -15.43 -4.49
N ASP A 58 2.25 -15.38 -3.29
CA ASP A 58 1.73 -16.55 -2.58
C ASP A 58 0.26 -16.87 -2.91
N GLY A 59 -0.35 -16.10 -3.82
CA GLY A 59 -1.72 -16.28 -4.27
C GLY A 59 -2.76 -15.43 -3.54
N HIS A 60 -2.39 -14.59 -2.57
CA HIS A 60 -3.34 -13.69 -1.93
C HIS A 60 -3.87 -12.60 -2.89
N LEU A 61 -5.15 -12.23 -2.74
CA LEU A 61 -5.79 -11.16 -3.53
C LEU A 61 -5.82 -9.83 -2.75
N CYS A 62 -4.93 -8.90 -3.08
CA CYS A 62 -4.79 -7.60 -2.42
C CYS A 62 -5.70 -6.51 -2.99
N ASP A 63 -6.12 -5.57 -2.14
CA ASP A 63 -7.06 -4.51 -2.52
C ASP A 63 -6.35 -3.30 -3.12
N SER A 64 -5.04 -3.20 -2.85
CA SER A 64 -4.16 -2.18 -3.38
C SER A 64 -2.80 -2.75 -3.78
N MET A 65 -2.11 -2.03 -4.66
CA MET A 65 -0.74 -2.37 -5.05
C MET A 65 0.22 -2.30 -3.86
N ALA A 66 -0.03 -1.38 -2.92
CA ALA A 66 0.78 -1.26 -1.71
C ALA A 66 0.65 -2.48 -0.80
N GLU A 67 -0.58 -2.99 -0.62
CA GLU A 67 -0.80 -4.26 0.07
C GLU A 67 -0.09 -5.41 -0.64
N LYS A 68 -0.16 -5.50 -1.97
CA LYS A 68 0.60 -6.53 -2.70
C LYS A 68 2.10 -6.44 -2.44
N ILE A 69 2.66 -5.24 -2.36
CA ILE A 69 4.11 -5.06 -2.08
C ILE A 69 4.46 -5.54 -0.67
N ILE A 70 3.60 -5.28 0.32
CA ILE A 70 3.78 -5.76 1.69
C ILE A 70 3.64 -7.29 1.76
N ASP A 71 2.65 -7.84 1.06
CA ASP A 71 2.40 -9.27 0.94
C ASP A 71 3.59 -10.02 0.30
N ASP A 72 4.04 -9.55 -0.87
CA ASP A 72 5.20 -10.10 -1.56
C ASP A 72 6.46 -10.04 -0.70
N TRP A 73 6.61 -9.00 0.14
CA TRP A 73 7.72 -8.88 1.08
C TRP A 73 7.65 -9.96 2.17
N PHE A 74 6.47 -10.26 2.73
CA PHE A 74 6.33 -11.39 3.66
C PHE A 74 6.70 -12.70 3.00
N SER A 75 6.21 -12.93 1.77
CA SER A 75 6.52 -14.11 0.98
C SER A 75 8.03 -14.28 0.76
N GLU A 76 8.72 -13.20 0.38
CA GLU A 76 10.17 -13.19 0.17
C GLU A 76 10.96 -13.46 1.47
N LYS A 77 10.45 -13.03 2.62
CA LYS A 77 11.07 -13.27 3.94
C LYS A 77 10.63 -14.59 4.58
N GLY A 78 9.78 -15.38 3.92
CA GLY A 78 9.23 -16.61 4.49
C GLY A 78 8.34 -16.38 5.72
N VAL A 79 7.79 -15.17 5.87
CA VAL A 79 6.93 -14.80 6.98
C VAL A 79 5.49 -15.24 6.69
N LYS A 80 5.00 -16.22 7.44
CA LYS A 80 3.59 -16.61 7.37
C LYS A 80 2.71 -15.47 7.85
N HIS A 81 1.72 -15.12 7.03
CA HIS A 81 0.77 -14.05 7.32
C HIS A 81 -0.63 -14.43 6.86
N LYS A 82 -1.63 -13.75 7.43
CA LYS A 82 -3.05 -13.84 7.02
C LYS A 82 -3.55 -12.45 6.72
N ARG A 83 -4.56 -12.35 5.85
CA ARG A 83 -5.17 -11.06 5.47
C ARG A 83 -6.61 -10.92 5.96
N ASN A 84 -7.05 -9.67 6.08
CA ASN A 84 -8.44 -9.31 6.37
C ASN A 84 -9.02 -9.95 7.63
N ILE A 85 -8.21 -10.06 8.69
CA ILE A 85 -8.65 -10.63 9.97
C ILE A 85 -9.52 -9.60 10.71
N LYS A 86 -10.66 -10.03 11.25
CA LYS A 86 -11.60 -9.16 11.96
C LYS A 86 -11.03 -8.68 13.30
N TYR A 87 -11.25 -7.41 13.62
CA TYR A 87 -10.93 -6.89 14.94
C TYR A 87 -11.86 -7.49 16.01
N PRO A 88 -11.32 -7.90 17.18
CA PRO A 88 -12.15 -8.25 18.32
C PRO A 88 -13.04 -7.06 18.74
N GLY A 89 -14.29 -7.33 19.09
CA GLY A 89 -15.24 -6.29 19.51
C GLY A 89 -15.86 -5.45 18.40
N ASN A 90 -15.37 -5.52 17.15
CA ASN A 90 -16.04 -4.92 15.99
C ASN A 90 -15.80 -5.74 14.72
N PRO A 91 -16.67 -6.72 14.40
CA PRO A 91 -16.48 -7.63 13.27
C PRO A 91 -16.66 -6.99 11.89
N LYS A 92 -17.07 -5.71 11.83
CA LYS A 92 -17.15 -4.93 10.59
C LYS A 92 -15.80 -4.34 10.18
N LEU A 93 -14.84 -4.29 11.10
CA LEU A 93 -13.49 -3.80 10.83
C LEU A 93 -12.52 -4.98 10.71
N THR A 94 -11.64 -4.89 9.73
CA THR A 94 -10.57 -5.86 9.51
C THR A 94 -9.21 -5.16 9.55
N VAL A 95 -8.20 -5.93 9.94
CA VAL A 95 -6.79 -5.58 9.76
C VAL A 95 -6.26 -6.14 8.44
N ASP A 96 -5.38 -5.39 7.79
CA ASP A 96 -4.87 -5.74 6.48
C ASP A 96 -4.03 -7.03 6.53
N PHE A 97 -3.13 -7.15 7.52
CA PHE A 97 -2.30 -8.33 7.72
C PHE A 97 -2.16 -8.72 9.20
N VAL A 98 -2.05 -10.02 9.46
CA VAL A 98 -1.68 -10.59 10.77
C VAL A 98 -0.56 -11.59 10.57
N THR A 99 0.53 -11.42 11.31
CA THR A 99 1.61 -12.39 11.43
C THR A 99 1.54 -13.06 12.82
N LYS A 100 2.50 -13.94 13.14
CA LYS A 100 2.62 -14.49 14.50
C LYS A 100 2.77 -13.41 15.58
N HIS A 101 3.40 -12.28 15.24
CA HIS A 101 3.83 -11.27 16.21
C HIS A 101 3.12 -9.93 16.07
N HIS A 102 2.53 -9.64 14.91
CA HIS A 102 2.05 -8.29 14.59
C HIS A 102 0.67 -8.30 13.93
N TRP A 103 -0.13 -7.31 14.27
CA TRP A 103 -1.30 -6.87 13.51
C TRP A 103 -0.86 -5.65 12.70
N ILE A 104 -1.11 -5.59 11.41
CA ILE A 104 -0.45 -4.62 10.52
C ILE A 104 -1.50 -3.93 9.65
N GLU A 105 -1.54 -2.60 9.74
CA GLU A 105 -2.39 -1.72 8.92
C GLU A 105 -1.54 -0.91 7.95
N PHE A 106 -2.02 -0.77 6.72
CA PHE A 106 -1.47 0.16 5.74
C PHE A 106 -2.43 1.34 5.52
N PHE A 107 -2.15 2.46 6.17
CA PHE A 107 -2.96 3.67 6.06
C PHE A 107 -2.54 4.52 4.84
N GLY A 108 -2.78 3.98 3.64
CA GLY A 108 -2.37 4.59 2.37
C GLY A 108 -2.98 5.96 2.05
N LEU A 109 -4.09 6.31 2.70
CA LEU A 109 -4.83 7.57 2.51
C LEU A 109 -4.71 8.53 3.70
N PHE A 110 -3.88 8.20 4.69
CA PHE A 110 -3.72 9.02 5.89
C PHE A 110 -3.31 10.46 5.55
N GLY A 111 -4.08 11.43 6.06
CA GLY A 111 -3.86 12.86 5.81
C GLY A 111 -4.35 13.38 4.45
N GLU A 112 -4.92 12.54 3.58
CA GLU A 112 -5.49 12.96 2.29
C GLU A 112 -7.02 13.09 2.35
N ILE A 113 -7.70 12.41 3.28
CA ILE A 113 -9.16 12.40 3.43
C ILE A 113 -9.54 12.52 4.91
N LYS A 114 -10.19 13.62 5.32
CA LYS A 114 -10.51 13.90 6.74
C LYS A 114 -11.37 12.82 7.40
N ASP A 115 -12.35 12.26 6.68
CA ASP A 115 -13.27 11.24 7.22
C ASP A 115 -12.59 9.88 7.46
N TYR A 116 -11.42 9.65 6.86
CA TYR A 116 -10.64 8.43 7.03
C TYR A 116 -10.02 8.33 8.44
N ASP A 117 -9.73 9.47 9.07
CA ASP A 117 -9.07 9.52 10.37
C ASP A 117 -9.94 8.90 11.49
N ALA A 118 -11.27 8.97 11.36
CA ALA A 118 -12.18 8.36 12.33
C ALA A 118 -12.06 6.83 12.36
N LEU A 119 -11.94 6.20 11.18
CA LEU A 119 -11.74 4.75 11.07
C LEU A 119 -10.39 4.33 11.64
N VAL A 120 -9.33 5.10 11.34
CA VAL A 120 -7.98 4.85 11.89
C VAL A 120 -8.01 4.89 13.42
N ARG A 121 -8.63 5.93 14.00
CA ARG A 121 -8.75 6.07 15.47
C ARG A 121 -9.52 4.92 16.11
N GLU A 122 -10.59 4.45 15.47
CA GLU A 122 -11.36 3.32 16.00
C GLU A 122 -10.55 2.02 15.97
N LYS A 123 -9.81 1.74 14.89
CA LYS A 123 -8.90 0.60 14.79
C LYS A 123 -7.79 0.66 15.86
N GLN A 124 -7.17 1.82 16.06
CA GLN A 124 -6.18 2.07 17.12
C GLN A 124 -6.76 1.81 18.52
N LYS A 125 -7.99 2.27 18.78
CA LYS A 125 -8.68 2.06 20.05
C LYS A 125 -8.94 0.58 20.30
N LEU A 126 -9.38 -0.17 19.28
CA LEU A 126 -9.58 -1.61 19.38
C LEU A 126 -8.25 -2.33 19.64
N ALA A 127 -7.20 -2.00 18.90
CA ALA A 127 -5.87 -2.58 19.12
C ALA A 127 -5.38 -2.36 20.56
N ARG A 128 -5.49 -1.13 21.09
CA ARG A 128 -5.11 -0.83 22.47
C ARG A 128 -5.99 -1.58 23.48
N LYS A 129 -7.31 -1.61 23.28
CA LYS A 129 -8.26 -2.29 24.17
C LYS A 129 -7.95 -3.78 24.30
N TYR A 130 -7.63 -4.42 23.18
CA TYR A 130 -7.36 -5.86 23.12
C TYR A 130 -5.86 -6.21 23.19
N LYS A 131 -4.99 -5.24 23.49
CA LYS A 131 -3.53 -5.39 23.57
C LYS A 131 -2.92 -6.05 22.33
N LEU A 132 -3.44 -5.71 21.16
CA LEU A 132 -2.94 -6.21 19.88
C LEU A 132 -1.66 -5.45 19.51
N PRO A 133 -0.57 -6.14 19.13
CA PRO A 133 0.68 -5.52 18.71
C PRO A 133 0.50 -4.90 17.30
N LEU A 134 -0.16 -3.74 17.26
CA LEU A 134 -0.48 -3.03 16.02
C LEU A 134 0.75 -2.27 15.50
N VAL A 135 1.16 -2.60 14.27
CA VAL A 135 2.14 -1.86 13.48
C VAL A 135 1.40 -1.08 12.41
N GLU A 136 1.60 0.22 12.40
CA GLU A 136 1.04 1.11 11.39
C GLU A 136 2.09 1.42 10.33
N LEU A 137 1.75 1.08 9.09
CA LEU A 137 2.51 1.40 7.89
C LEU A 137 1.84 2.53 7.13
N TYR A 138 2.67 3.41 6.59
CA TYR A 138 2.28 4.55 5.80
C TYR A 138 3.02 4.53 4.46
N PRO A 139 2.58 5.31 3.45
CA PRO A 139 3.28 5.36 2.16
C PRO A 139 4.78 5.65 2.25
N LYS A 140 5.21 6.43 3.27
CA LYS A 140 6.63 6.73 3.54
C LYS A 140 7.45 5.53 4.04
N ASP A 141 6.79 4.50 4.56
CA ASP A 141 7.43 3.28 5.04
C ASP A 141 7.67 2.28 3.89
N LEU A 142 6.99 2.47 2.75
CA LEU A 142 7.20 1.66 1.55
C LEU A 142 8.10 2.38 0.53
N PHE A 143 8.02 3.71 0.46
CA PHE A 143 8.61 4.50 -0.62
C PHE A 143 9.36 5.75 -0.13
N PRO A 144 10.40 6.20 -0.86
CA PRO A 144 10.99 5.57 -2.05
C PRO A 144 11.90 4.36 -1.73
N VAL A 145 12.31 4.24 -0.47
CA VAL A 145 13.09 3.11 0.05
C VAL A 145 12.22 2.40 1.08
N SER A 146 12.11 1.09 0.96
CA SER A 146 11.31 0.27 1.88
C SER A 146 11.94 0.25 3.28
N ARG A 147 11.13 0.60 4.28
CA ARG A 147 11.45 0.52 5.71
C ARG A 147 10.70 -0.62 6.40
N LEU A 148 10.12 -1.54 5.62
CA LEU A 148 9.44 -2.72 6.15
C LEU A 148 10.32 -3.54 7.10
N PRO A 149 11.62 -3.77 6.83
CA PRO A 149 12.49 -4.48 7.79
C PRO A 149 12.56 -3.78 9.15
N GLU A 150 12.74 -2.46 9.18
CA GLU A 150 12.79 -1.66 10.42
C GLU A 150 11.49 -1.73 11.21
N LYS A 151 10.35 -1.78 10.50
CA LYS A 151 9.01 -1.72 11.10
C LYS A 151 8.47 -3.09 11.51
N LEU A 152 8.94 -4.18 10.91
CA LEU A 152 8.35 -5.51 11.04
C LEU A 152 9.30 -6.58 11.60
N LEU A 153 10.61 -6.32 11.62
CA LEU A 153 11.62 -7.19 12.22
C LEU A 153 12.30 -6.57 13.45
N GLY A 154 12.08 -5.28 13.70
CA GLY A 154 12.59 -4.54 14.86
C GLY A 154 11.78 -4.75 16.13
#